data_AF-A0A919MAR0-F1
#
_entry.id   AF-A0A919MAR0-F1
#
_cell.length_a   1.000
_cell.length_b   1.000
_cell.length_c   1.000
_cell.angle_alpha   90.00
_cell.angle_beta   90.00
_cell.angle_gamma   90.00
#
_symmetry.space_group_name_H-M   'P 1'
#
loop_
_entity.id
_entity.type
_entity.pdbx_description
1 polymer ?
#
loop_
_entity_poly.entity_id
_entity_poly.type
_entity_poly.pdbx_seq_one_letter_code
_entity_poly.pdbx_strand_id
1 'polypeptide(L)'
;MLKVRGKGGKVVLVPLPPAVGRAIDRSVDERDDGPILRNSRGGRMDRHAATRRLRHLAETADLRIPKMHPHMLRHTFVTTMLDAGVSLRDVQIAARHADPRTTIRYDRARKNLDRHPNYILAAFMASGT
;
A
#
# COMPACT_ATOMS: atom_id res chain seq x y z
N MET A 1 -6.08 -1.31 -14.76
CA MET A 1 -6.18 -2.01 -13.46
C MET A 1 -5.21 -3.18 -13.43
N LEU A 2 -4.69 -3.58 -12.27
CA LEU A 2 -3.78 -4.72 -12.12
C LEU A 2 -4.49 -5.92 -11.49
N LYS A 3 -4.37 -7.11 -12.09
CA LYS A 3 -4.82 -8.39 -11.52
C LYS A 3 -3.71 -8.97 -10.64
N VAL A 4 -3.97 -9.14 -9.34
CA VAL A 4 -2.99 -9.69 -8.39
C VAL A 4 -3.50 -11.01 -7.81
N ARG A 5 -2.78 -12.10 -8.06
CA ARG A 5 -3.04 -13.41 -7.45
C ARG A 5 -2.30 -13.53 -6.11
N GLY A 6 -3.03 -13.81 -5.04
CA GLY A 6 -2.49 -13.97 -3.69
C GLY A 6 -2.53 -15.42 -3.18
N LYS A 7 -2.29 -15.59 -1.87
CA LYS A 7 -2.38 -16.88 -1.17
C LYS A 7 -3.75 -17.53 -1.40
N GLY A 8 -3.75 -18.85 -1.63
CA GLY A 8 -4.97 -19.62 -1.88
C GLY A 8 -5.63 -19.35 -3.24
N GLY A 9 -4.89 -18.84 -4.22
CA GLY A 9 -5.39 -18.60 -5.57
C GLY A 9 -6.29 -17.38 -5.72
N LYS A 10 -6.60 -16.67 -4.62
CA LYS A 10 -7.49 -15.49 -4.63
C LYS A 10 -6.93 -14.39 -5.53
N VAL A 11 -7.70 -14.01 -6.54
CA VAL A 11 -7.38 -12.91 -7.46
C VAL A 11 -8.11 -11.65 -6.99
N VAL A 12 -7.40 -10.53 -6.97
CA VAL A 12 -7.97 -9.20 -6.68
C VAL A 12 -7.63 -8.22 -7.78
N LEU A 13 -8.52 -7.28 -8.05
CA LEU A 13 -8.28 -6.14 -8.94
C LEU A 13 -7.79 -4.96 -8.11
N VAL A 14 -6.66 -4.38 -8.51
CA VAL A 14 -6.07 -3.22 -7.85
C VAL A 14 -6.12 -2.04 -8.83
N PRO A 15 -6.80 -0.93 -8.48
CA PRO A 15 -6.73 0.29 -9.26
C PRO A 15 -5.31 0.83 -9.17
N LEU A 16 -4.78 1.29 -10.32
CA LEU A 16 -3.44 1.84 -10.40
C LEU A 16 -3.52 3.36 -10.56
N PRO A 17 -2.79 4.14 -9.75
CA PRO A 17 -2.53 5.53 -10.06
C PRO A 17 -1.92 5.64 -11.48
N PRO A 18 -2.24 6.69 -12.26
CA PRO A 18 -1.75 6.83 -13.64
C PRO A 18 -0.22 6.71 -13.77
N ALA A 19 0.54 7.24 -12.81
CA ALA A 19 1.99 7.13 -12.79
C ALA A 19 2.49 5.68 -12.65
N VAL A 20 1.80 4.85 -11.87
CA VAL A 20 2.13 3.43 -11.69
C VAL A 20 1.76 2.65 -12.95
N GLY A 21 0.62 2.97 -13.58
CA GLY A 21 0.24 2.42 -14.88
C GLY A 21 1.35 2.61 -15.92
N ARG A 22 1.77 3.86 -16.14
CA ARG A 22 2.86 4.19 -17.08
C ARG A 22 4.19 3.49 -16.74
N ALA A 23 4.49 3.33 -15.45
CA ALA A 23 5.70 2.63 -15.03
C ALA A 23 5.63 1.13 -15.34
N ILE A 24 4.45 0.51 -15.20
CA ILE A 24 4.21 -0.88 -15.59
C ILE A 24 4.29 -1.00 -17.11
N ASP A 25 3.66 -0.11 -17.87
CA ASP A 25 3.69 -0.13 -19.34
C ASP A 25 5.13 -0.06 -19.86
N ARG A 26 5.96 0.84 -19.31
CA ARG A 26 7.39 0.91 -19.63
C ARG A 26 8.17 -0.36 -19.23
N SER A 27 7.77 -1.02 -18.14
CA SER A 27 8.43 -2.23 -17.66
C SER A 27 8.07 -3.46 -18.49
N VAL A 28 6.83 -3.51 -18.98
CA VAL A 28 6.32 -4.57 -19.86
C VAL A 28 6.82 -4.37 -21.28
N ASP A 29 6.87 -3.11 -21.73
CA ASP A 29 7.22 -2.71 -23.09
C ASP A 29 6.26 -3.38 -24.10
N GLU A 30 6.77 -3.97 -25.19
CA GLU A 30 5.94 -4.67 -26.19
C GLU A 30 5.61 -6.12 -25.82
N ARG A 31 5.99 -6.59 -24.63
CA ARG A 31 5.79 -7.99 -24.24
C ARG A 31 4.34 -8.28 -23.89
N ASP A 32 3.84 -9.37 -24.42
CA ASP A 32 2.53 -9.94 -24.09
C ASP A 32 2.60 -10.96 -22.94
N ASP A 33 3.79 -11.50 -22.65
CA ASP A 33 4.01 -12.49 -21.58
C ASP A 33 5.16 -12.20 -20.60
N GLY A 34 5.24 -13.08 -19.60
CA GLY A 34 6.34 -13.11 -18.65
C GLY A 34 6.21 -12.17 -17.44
N PRO A 35 7.28 -11.97 -16.66
CA PRO A 35 7.25 -11.14 -15.47
C PRO A 35 7.18 -9.64 -15.83
N ILE A 36 6.34 -8.88 -15.11
CA ILE A 36 6.33 -7.41 -15.19
C ILE A 36 7.70 -6.87 -14.79
N LEU A 37 8.18 -7.25 -13.60
CA LEU A 37 9.47 -6.83 -13.07
C LEU A 37 10.56 -7.86 -13.36
N ARG A 38 11.58 -7.44 -14.11
CA ARG A 38 12.74 -8.25 -14.48
C ARG A 38 13.98 -7.85 -13.67
N ASN A 39 14.89 -8.79 -13.48
CA ASN A 39 16.24 -8.51 -13.00
C ASN A 39 17.15 -8.09 -14.16
N SER A 40 18.40 -7.71 -13.86
CA SER A 40 19.39 -7.27 -14.87
C SER A 40 19.76 -8.34 -15.90
N ARG A 41 19.47 -9.62 -15.63
CA ARG A 41 19.68 -10.75 -16.55
C ARG A 41 18.42 -11.08 -17.36
N GLY A 42 17.38 -10.25 -17.29
CA GLY A 42 16.10 -10.49 -17.98
C GLY A 42 15.22 -11.58 -17.34
N GLY A 43 15.62 -12.20 -16.23
CA GLY A 43 14.79 -13.14 -15.48
C GLY A 43 13.77 -12.44 -14.58
N ARG A 44 12.84 -13.19 -13.97
CA ARG A 44 11.92 -12.64 -12.95
C ARG A 44 12.71 -12.02 -11.80
N MET A 45 12.30 -10.83 -11.36
CA MET A 45 12.85 -10.22 -10.16
C MET A 45 12.45 -11.03 -8.92
N ASP A 46 13.43 -11.52 -8.18
CA ASP A 46 13.21 -12.17 -6.88
C ASP A 46 13.09 -11.15 -5.73
N ARG A 47 12.72 -11.64 -4.55
CA ARG A 47 12.54 -10.80 -3.35
C ARG A 47 13.82 -10.08 -2.91
N HIS A 48 14.99 -10.70 -3.10
CA HIS A 48 16.27 -10.15 -2.69
C HIS A 48 16.69 -9.03 -3.65
N ALA A 49 16.46 -9.21 -4.95
CA ALA A 49 16.64 -8.20 -5.97
C ALA A 49 15.75 -6.97 -5.72
N ALA A 50 14.48 -7.18 -5.35
CA ALA A 50 13.58 -6.10 -4.97
C ALA A 50 14.10 -5.30 -3.75
N THR A 51 14.56 -6.01 -2.70
CA THR A 51 15.15 -5.35 -1.52
C THR A 51 16.41 -4.58 -1.86
N ARG A 52 17.34 -5.16 -2.64
CA ARG A 52 18.56 -4.46 -3.09
C ARG A 52 18.23 -3.22 -3.89
N ARG A 53 17.26 -3.30 -4.82
CA ARG A 53 16.82 -2.17 -5.64
C ARG A 53 16.25 -1.05 -4.77
N LEU A 54 15.43 -1.40 -3.79
CA LEU A 54 14.84 -0.41 -2.88
C LEU A 54 15.90 0.26 -1.98
N ARG A 55 16.87 -0.51 -1.46
CA ARG A 55 18.00 0.07 -0.72
C ARG A 55 18.79 1.06 -1.56
N HIS A 56 19.10 0.67 -2.81
CA HIS A 56 19.81 1.55 -3.73
C HIS A 56 19.02 2.85 -4.01
N LEU A 57 17.71 2.75 -4.23
CA LEU A 57 16.85 3.94 -4.40
C LEU A 57 16.87 4.85 -3.16
N ALA A 58 16.88 4.27 -1.95
CA ALA A 58 16.99 5.05 -0.72
C ALA A 58 18.35 5.77 -0.63
N GLU A 59 19.45 5.08 -0.97
CA GLU A 59 20.80 5.68 -1.03
C GLU A 59 20.87 6.83 -2.05
N THR A 60 20.33 6.64 -3.26
CA THR A 60 20.29 7.69 -4.30
C THR A 60 19.44 8.90 -3.88
N ALA A 61 18.44 8.69 -3.04
CA ALA A 61 17.59 9.75 -2.49
C ALA A 61 18.15 10.37 -1.20
N ASP A 62 19.40 10.03 -0.80
CA ASP A 62 20.04 10.42 0.47
C ASP A 62 19.21 10.08 1.73
N LEU A 63 18.43 9.01 1.66
CA LEU A 63 17.62 8.50 2.77
C LEU A 63 18.38 7.46 3.58
N ARG A 64 18.84 7.85 4.78
CA ARG A 64 19.52 6.95 5.73
C ARG A 64 18.51 6.15 6.55
N ILE A 65 17.95 5.10 5.94
CA ILE A 65 16.97 4.21 6.58
C ILE A 65 17.60 2.84 6.86
N PRO A 66 17.88 2.50 8.12
CA PRO A 66 18.39 1.18 8.49
C PRO A 66 17.44 0.07 8.02
N LYS A 67 18.00 -0.98 7.40
CA LYS A 67 17.27 -2.19 6.99
C LYS A 67 16.08 -1.93 6.04
N MET A 68 16.17 -0.90 5.19
CA MET A 68 15.15 -0.60 4.16
C MET A 68 14.76 -1.87 3.37
N HIS A 69 13.46 -2.19 3.39
CA HIS A 69 12.90 -3.34 2.70
C HIS A 69 11.44 -3.09 2.26
N PRO A 70 10.90 -3.83 1.27
CA PRO A 70 9.58 -3.54 0.68
C PRO A 70 8.42 -3.44 1.68
N HIS A 71 8.44 -4.22 2.77
CA HIS A 71 7.36 -4.16 3.76
C HIS A 71 7.29 -2.82 4.53
N MET A 72 8.39 -2.05 4.59
CA MET A 72 8.37 -0.70 5.17
C MET A 72 7.50 0.25 4.33
N LEU A 73 7.56 0.16 3.00
CA LEU A 73 6.67 0.94 2.13
C LEU A 73 5.20 0.61 2.37
N ARG A 74 4.88 -0.66 2.67
CA ARG A 74 3.52 -1.05 3.06
C ARG A 74 3.12 -0.41 4.39
N HIS A 75 4.03 -0.33 5.35
CA HIS A 75 3.76 0.35 6.63
C HIS A 75 3.49 1.83 6.44
N THR A 76 4.30 2.49 5.62
CA THR A 76 4.07 3.89 5.24
C THR A 76 2.71 4.05 4.58
N PHE A 77 2.38 3.21 3.58
CA PHE A 77 1.08 3.23 2.91
C PHE A 77 -0.10 3.13 3.89
N VAL A 78 -0.07 2.16 4.82
CA VAL A 78 -1.15 1.99 5.82
C VAL A 78 -1.24 3.20 6.75
N THR A 79 -0.11 3.65 7.27
CA THR A 79 -0.06 4.79 8.21
C THR A 79 -0.56 6.06 7.55
N THR A 80 -0.05 6.38 6.35
CA THR A 80 -0.40 7.59 5.61
C THR A 80 -1.89 7.63 5.25
N MET A 81 -2.50 6.50 4.87
CA MET A 81 -3.94 6.50 4.58
C MET A 81 -4.79 6.70 5.83
N LEU A 82 -4.41 6.12 6.97
CA LEU A 82 -5.11 6.35 8.24
C LEU A 82 -4.97 7.80 8.69
N ASP A 83 -3.76 8.37 8.58
CA ASP A 83 -3.49 9.78 8.89
C ASP A 83 -4.27 10.72 7.96
N ALA A 84 -4.46 10.35 6.70
CA ALA A 84 -5.32 11.06 5.74
C ALA A 84 -6.83 10.87 6.00
N GLY A 85 -7.20 10.12 7.04
CA GLY A 85 -8.59 9.94 7.48
C GLY A 85 -9.39 8.88 6.72
N VAL A 86 -8.74 8.06 5.89
CA VAL A 86 -9.38 6.89 5.25
C VAL A 86 -9.84 5.92 6.33
N SER A 87 -11.02 5.32 6.15
CA SER A 87 -11.58 4.41 7.13
C SER A 87 -10.67 3.20 7.37
N LEU A 88 -10.60 2.72 8.62
CA LEU A 88 -9.80 1.55 9.01
C LEU A 88 -10.12 0.33 8.12
N ARG A 89 -11.40 0.15 7.77
CA ARG A 89 -11.89 -0.94 6.93
C ARG A 89 -11.34 -0.84 5.50
N ASP A 90 -11.40 0.34 4.90
CA ASP A 90 -10.91 0.54 3.53
C ASP A 90 -9.39 0.38 3.46
N VAL A 91 -8.67 0.90 4.46
CA VAL A 91 -7.22 0.68 4.61
C VAL A 91 -6.91 -0.81 4.76
N GLN A 92 -7.67 -1.55 5.58
CA GLN A 92 -7.49 -2.99 5.74
C GLN A 92 -7.68 -3.76 4.43
N ILE A 93 -8.71 -3.43 3.66
CA ILE A 93 -9.00 -4.04 2.35
C ILE A 93 -7.86 -3.73 1.36
N ALA A 94 -7.46 -2.47 1.25
CA ALA A 94 -6.37 -2.03 0.38
C ALA A 94 -5.03 -2.69 0.76
N ALA A 95 -4.75 -2.76 2.06
CA ALA A 95 -3.59 -3.44 2.62
C ALA A 95 -3.76 -4.95 2.74
N ARG A 96 -4.84 -5.55 2.20
CA ARG A 96 -5.09 -7.01 2.16
C ARG A 96 -4.76 -7.72 3.48
N HIS A 97 -5.06 -7.10 4.62
CA HIS A 97 -4.81 -7.71 5.93
C HIS A 97 -5.99 -8.62 6.28
N ALA A 98 -5.68 -9.91 6.51
CA ALA A 98 -6.69 -10.89 6.90
C ALA A 98 -7.24 -10.60 8.30
N ASP A 99 -6.36 -10.24 9.24
CA ASP A 99 -6.73 -9.87 10.60
C ASP A 99 -6.76 -8.33 10.74
N PRO A 100 -7.93 -7.73 11.10
CA PRO A 100 -8.06 -6.31 11.39
C PRO A 100 -7.03 -5.77 12.38
N ARG A 101 -6.58 -6.59 13.34
CA ARG A 101 -5.54 -6.23 14.34
C ARG A 101 -4.24 -5.78 13.68
N THR A 102 -3.94 -6.31 12.49
CA THR A 102 -2.75 -5.94 11.71
C THR A 102 -2.82 -4.50 11.21
N THR A 103 -4.00 -3.98 10.91
CA THR A 103 -4.21 -2.58 10.51
C THR A 103 -4.33 -1.68 11.72
N ILE A 104 -5.07 -2.14 12.73
CA ILE A 104 -5.33 -1.41 13.98
C ILE A 104 -4.05 -0.97 14.69
N ARG A 105 -2.94 -1.71 14.60
CA ARG A 105 -1.66 -1.29 15.20
C ARG A 105 -1.08 0.01 14.63
N TYR A 106 -1.53 0.43 13.44
CA TYR A 106 -1.13 1.68 12.80
C TYR A 106 -2.04 2.85 13.13
N ASP A 107 -3.20 2.59 13.73
CA ASP A 107 -4.15 3.63 14.09
C ASP A 107 -3.65 4.40 15.32
N ARG A 108 -3.06 5.57 15.04
CA ARG A 108 -2.58 6.56 16.01
C ARG A 108 -3.69 7.52 16.45
N ALA A 109 -4.82 7.55 15.75
CA ALA A 109 -5.93 8.45 16.04
C ALA A 109 -6.79 7.98 17.22
N ARG A 110 -6.48 6.83 17.84
CA ARG A 110 -7.14 6.32 19.06
C ARG A 110 -7.35 7.34 20.18
N LYS A 111 -6.53 8.39 20.24
CA LYS A 111 -6.60 9.43 21.27
C LYS A 111 -7.15 10.77 20.76
N ASN A 112 -7.63 10.83 19.52
CA ASN A 112 -8.13 12.07 18.94
C ASN A 112 -9.60 12.29 19.34
N LEU A 113 -9.81 13.20 20.28
CA LEU A 113 -11.14 13.57 20.81
C LEU A 113 -12.02 14.24 19.76
N ASP A 114 -11.45 14.94 18.77
CA ASP A 114 -12.21 15.64 17.74
C ASP A 114 -12.96 14.68 16.80
N ARG A 115 -12.52 13.42 16.75
CA ARG A 115 -13.16 12.34 15.98
C ARG A 115 -13.97 11.40 16.86
N HIS A 116 -14.29 11.80 18.09
CA HIS A 116 -15.07 10.97 19.00
C HIS A 116 -16.47 10.73 18.42
N PRO A 117 -16.98 9.48 18.42
CA PRO A 117 -18.28 9.13 17.83
C PRO A 117 -19.45 10.00 18.33
N ASN A 118 -19.37 10.51 19.56
CA ASN A 118 -20.38 11.41 20.12
C ASN A 118 -20.54 12.71 19.31
N TYR A 119 -19.47 13.30 18.80
CA TYR A 119 -19.57 14.54 18.00
C TYR A 119 -20.22 14.26 16.64
N ILE A 120 -19.89 13.12 16.03
CA ILE A 120 -20.49 12.68 14.77
C ILE A 120 -21.97 12.37 14.96
N LEU A 121 -22.34 11.69 16.04
CA LEU A 121 -23.72 11.39 16.40
C LEU A 121 -24.53 12.66 16.64
N ALA A 122 -23.99 13.61 17.41
CA ALA A 122 -24.64 14.88 17.68
C ALA A 122 -24.90 15.67 16.39
N ALA A 123 -23.91 15.76 15.49
CA ALA A 123 -24.06 16.42 14.19
C ALA A 123 -25.11 15.72 13.31
N PHE A 124 -25.11 14.38 13.28
CA PHE A 124 -26.09 13.60 12.53
C PHE A 124 -27.52 13.83 13.06
N MET A 125 -27.72 13.75 14.38
CA MET A 125 -29.01 14.00 15.01
C MET A 125 -29.50 15.43 14.78
N ALA A 126 -28.61 16.42 14.81
CA ALA A 126 -28.93 17.83 14.53
C ALA A 126 -29.22 18.10 13.04
N SER A 127 -28.69 17.28 12.12
CA SER A 127 -28.99 17.40 10.69
C SER A 127 -30.31 16.72 10.27
N GLY A 128 -30.90 15.92 11.17
CA GLY A 128 -32.14 15.17 10.95
C GLY A 128 -33.42 15.84 11.47
N THR A 129 -33.32 17.07 12.00
CA THR A 129 -34.42 17.96 12.41
C THR A 129 -34.47 19.17 11.50
#